data_AF-A0A8X6KGR6-F1
#
_entry.id   AF-A0A8X6KGR6-F1
#
_cell.length_a   1.000
_cell.length_b   1.000
_cell.length_c   1.000
_cell.angle_alpha   90.00
_cell.angle_beta   90.00
_cell.angle_gamma   90.00
#
_symmetry.space_group_name_H-M   'P 1'
#
loop_
_entity.id
_entity.type
_entity.pdbx_description
1 polymer ?
#
loop_
_entity_poly.entity_id
_entity_poly.type
_entity_poly.pdbx_seq_one_letter_code
_entity_poly.pdbx_strand_id
1 'polypeptide(L)'
;MNEWLISLDPTPEDLADALFHFLTSQEWYEVTLLLDESLFSKSVSRRLQVLSNGPTMLKMIQLPSARSKLLSILSSCHTSKHRVLVLCCSGGKRTRQVFHEARKLKMLEQDWIWILLEKATFNPESGNYPVGILGLRLKHQLTNKHSVRSAMDVVAESVKYLDGNLRLVGKGNESNISCWNNASEHRRRLTEALHTVIRRQLERESSVAREGLEPPVFEILNLVSGPHTSRRRWKRLGNVTGSESIWTPSSG
;
A
#
# COMPACT_ATOMS: atom_id res chain seq x y z
N MET A 1 -4.18 -5.65 17.54
CA MET A 1 -3.01 -5.75 16.64
C MET A 1 -1.82 -6.03 17.55
N ASN A 2 -0.88 -6.91 17.17
CA ASN A 2 0.25 -7.23 18.06
C ASN A 2 1.25 -6.06 18.02
N GLU A 3 1.42 -5.35 19.13
CA GLU A 3 2.23 -4.12 19.22
C GLU A 3 3.72 -4.37 18.96
N TRP A 4 4.19 -5.60 19.15
CA TRP A 4 5.59 -6.01 19.01
C TRP A 4 5.90 -6.66 17.65
N LEU A 5 4.91 -6.75 16.76
CA LEU A 5 5.12 -7.31 15.43
C LEU A 5 5.91 -6.32 14.57
N ILE A 6 7.05 -6.78 14.09
CA ILE A 6 7.81 -6.13 13.02
C ILE A 6 7.68 -7.02 11.79
N SER A 7 7.18 -6.46 10.70
CA SER A 7 7.10 -7.14 9.41
C SER A 7 7.94 -6.39 8.38
N LEU A 8 8.50 -7.14 7.44
CA LEU A 8 9.04 -6.62 6.18
C LEU A 8 7.95 -6.44 5.12
N ASP A 9 6.72 -6.87 5.43
CA ASP A 9 5.59 -6.68 4.54
C ASP A 9 5.28 -5.18 4.39
N PRO A 10 5.04 -4.72 3.17
CA PRO A 10 4.70 -3.32 2.92
C PRO A 10 3.38 -2.95 3.58
N THR A 11 3.34 -1.75 4.13
CA THR A 11 2.18 -1.17 4.78
C THR A 11 1.28 -0.48 3.76
N PRO A 12 0.01 -0.16 4.12
CA PRO A 12 -0.83 0.69 3.28
C PRO A 12 -0.26 2.11 3.10
N GLU A 13 0.62 2.56 3.99
CA GLU A 13 1.30 3.86 3.87
C GLU A 13 2.37 3.82 2.77
N ASP A 14 3.09 2.72 2.62
CA ASP A 14 4.04 2.54 1.51
C ASP A 14 3.36 2.59 0.14
N LEU A 15 2.16 2.00 0.02
CA LEU A 15 1.35 2.11 -1.18
C LEU A 15 0.88 3.55 -1.42
N ALA A 16 0.52 4.27 -0.36
CA ALA A 16 0.12 5.67 -0.46
C ALA A 16 1.27 6.55 -0.96
N ASP A 17 2.49 6.31 -0.49
CA ASP A 17 3.70 6.99 -0.97
C ASP A 17 3.93 6.68 -2.45
N ALA A 18 3.89 5.40 -2.83
CA ALA A 18 4.04 4.98 -4.21
C ALA A 18 2.95 5.56 -5.14
N LEU A 19 1.70 5.60 -4.67
CA LEU A 19 0.60 6.24 -5.41
C LEU A 19 0.85 7.73 -5.57
N PHE A 20 1.26 8.44 -4.52
CA PHE A 20 1.56 9.86 -4.58
C PHE A 20 2.66 10.16 -5.59
N HIS A 21 3.77 9.40 -5.55
CA HIS A 21 4.85 9.51 -6.53
C HIS A 21 4.40 9.19 -7.96
N PHE A 22 3.54 8.18 -8.12
CA PHE A 22 2.96 7.89 -9.42
C PHE A 22 2.12 9.05 -9.96
N LEU A 23 1.18 9.58 -9.18
CA LEU A 23 0.31 10.69 -9.59
C LEU A 23 1.11 11.94 -9.92
N THR A 24 2.09 12.29 -9.08
CA THR A 24 2.95 13.47 -9.28
C THR A 24 3.86 13.33 -10.51
N SER A 25 4.40 12.12 -10.77
CA SER A 25 5.21 11.87 -11.98
C SER A 25 4.43 12.04 -13.28
N GLN A 26 3.10 11.87 -13.23
CA GLN A 26 2.20 12.04 -14.37
C GLN A 26 1.57 13.43 -14.43
N GLU A 27 1.97 14.33 -13.52
CA GLU A 27 1.38 15.67 -13.39
C GLU A 27 -0.15 15.64 -13.18
N TRP A 28 -0.65 14.57 -12.56
CA TRP A 28 -2.08 14.41 -12.24
C TRP A 28 -2.40 15.06 -10.91
N TYR A 29 -2.68 16.37 -10.94
CA TYR A 29 -2.98 17.15 -9.74
C TYR A 29 -4.48 17.28 -9.42
N GLU A 30 -5.35 16.73 -10.26
CA GLU A 30 -6.82 16.85 -10.13
C GLU A 30 -7.45 15.46 -9.98
N VAL A 31 -7.18 14.81 -8.85
CA VAL A 31 -7.52 13.40 -8.62
C VAL A 31 -8.63 13.27 -7.59
N THR A 32 -9.62 12.41 -7.85
CA THR A 32 -10.63 12.05 -6.86
C THR A 32 -10.38 10.65 -6.32
N LEU A 33 -10.20 10.55 -5.00
CA LEU A 33 -9.98 9.31 -4.28
C LEU A 33 -11.30 8.81 -3.69
N LEU A 34 -11.75 7.63 -4.14
CA LEU A 34 -12.95 6.96 -3.69
C LEU A 34 -12.58 5.91 -2.63
N LEU A 35 -13.02 6.12 -1.39
CA LEU A 35 -12.61 5.37 -0.20
C LEU A 35 -13.76 4.53 0.35
N ASP A 36 -13.53 3.25 0.65
CA ASP A 36 -14.46 2.48 1.50
C ASP A 36 -14.19 2.69 3.01
N GLU A 37 -14.98 2.08 3.88
CA GLU A 37 -14.89 2.25 5.35
C GLU A 37 -13.78 1.40 6.00
N SER A 38 -12.94 0.71 5.19
CA SER A 38 -11.93 -0.20 5.70
C SER A 38 -10.75 0.52 6.36
N LEU A 39 -10.07 -0.16 7.30
CA LEU A 39 -8.84 0.34 7.93
C LEU A 39 -7.73 0.62 6.91
N PHE A 40 -7.67 -0.19 5.86
CA PHE A 40 -6.76 0.00 4.73
C PHE A 40 -6.99 1.36 4.07
N SER A 41 -8.23 1.66 3.66
CA SER A 41 -8.58 2.93 3.03
C SER A 41 -8.32 4.14 3.95
N LYS A 42 -8.58 4.01 5.25
CA LYS A 42 -8.29 5.06 6.24
C LYS A 42 -6.79 5.33 6.40
N SER A 43 -5.96 4.29 6.39
CA SER A 43 -4.50 4.42 6.47
C SER A 43 -3.94 5.09 5.21
N VAL A 44 -4.36 4.63 4.03
CA VAL A 44 -3.99 5.25 2.73
C VAL A 44 -4.40 6.72 2.69
N SER A 45 -5.65 7.05 3.05
CA SER A 45 -6.14 8.43 2.99
C SER A 45 -5.39 9.34 3.95
N ARG A 46 -5.13 8.88 5.18
CA ARG A 46 -4.38 9.65 6.18
C ARG A 46 -2.97 9.95 5.70
N ARG A 47 -2.27 8.95 5.14
CA ARG A 47 -0.91 9.14 4.63
C ARG A 47 -0.90 10.11 3.45
N LEU A 48 -1.81 9.95 2.48
CA LEU A 48 -1.94 10.86 1.35
C LEU A 48 -2.23 12.30 1.77
N GLN A 49 -3.05 12.52 2.81
CA GLN A 49 -3.31 13.87 3.35
C GLN A 49 -2.02 14.54 3.85
N VAL A 50 -1.16 13.77 4.53
CA VAL A 50 0.14 14.26 5.03
C VAL A 50 1.09 14.58 3.87
N LEU A 51 1.12 13.77 2.82
CA LEU A 51 1.96 14.02 1.64
C LEU A 51 1.47 15.22 0.83
N SER A 52 0.16 15.42 0.75
CA SER A 52 -0.46 16.51 -0.01
C SER A 52 -0.40 17.88 0.67
N ASN A 53 0.57 18.12 1.57
CA ASN A 53 0.78 19.42 2.23
C ASN A 53 1.14 20.51 1.18
N GLY A 54 0.13 21.03 0.49
CA GLY A 54 0.22 21.89 -0.70
C GLY A 54 -1.16 22.09 -1.36
N PRO A 55 -1.25 22.57 -2.62
CA PRO A 55 -2.54 22.73 -3.30
C PRO A 55 -3.32 21.40 -3.31
N THR A 56 -4.65 21.48 -3.20
CA THR A 56 -5.57 20.34 -3.03
C THR A 56 -5.52 19.39 -4.23
N MET A 57 -4.49 18.54 -4.26
CA MET A 57 -4.24 17.57 -5.31
C MET A 57 -5.31 16.47 -5.34
N LEU A 58 -5.88 16.20 -4.17
CA LEU A 58 -6.73 15.04 -3.90
C LEU A 58 -8.08 15.47 -3.33
N LYS A 59 -9.15 15.21 -4.08
CA LYS A 59 -10.51 15.24 -3.55
C LYS A 59 -10.84 13.87 -2.98
N MET A 60 -10.99 13.77 -1.66
CA MET A 60 -11.33 12.50 -1.01
C MET A 60 -12.84 12.37 -0.82
N ILE A 61 -13.40 11.23 -1.24
CA ILE A 61 -14.84 10.94 -1.14
C ILE A 61 -15.04 9.57 -0.50
N GLN A 62 -15.76 9.56 0.62
CA GLN A 62 -16.18 8.34 1.27
C GLN A 62 -17.35 7.70 0.51
N LEU A 63 -17.20 6.43 0.12
CA LEU A 63 -18.24 5.68 -0.58
C LEU A 63 -19.32 5.22 0.41
N PRO A 64 -20.60 5.57 0.19
CA PRO A 64 -21.68 5.28 1.12
C PRO A 64 -22.03 3.80 1.14
N SER A 65 -22.07 3.16 2.31
CA SER A 65 -22.38 1.71 2.43
C SER A 65 -23.61 1.25 1.61
N ALA A 66 -24.66 2.07 1.54
CA ALA A 66 -25.84 1.82 0.71
C ALA A 66 -25.61 2.01 -0.80
N ARG A 67 -25.93 0.99 -1.60
CA ARG A 67 -25.80 1.02 -3.08
C ARG A 67 -26.60 2.15 -3.73
N SER A 68 -27.79 2.45 -3.22
CA SER A 68 -28.68 3.49 -3.76
C SER A 68 -28.02 4.88 -3.79
N LYS A 69 -27.07 5.14 -2.88
CA LYS A 69 -26.36 6.41 -2.78
C LYS A 69 -25.10 6.48 -3.66
N LEU A 70 -24.62 5.34 -4.20
CA LEU A 70 -23.42 5.31 -5.04
C LEU A 70 -23.60 6.12 -6.33
N LEU A 71 -24.77 6.02 -6.97
CA LEU A 71 -25.04 6.72 -8.22
C LEU A 71 -24.98 8.24 -8.04
N SER A 72 -25.50 8.76 -6.93
CA SER A 72 -25.46 10.20 -6.62
C SER A 72 -24.03 10.71 -6.42
N ILE A 73 -23.19 9.94 -5.71
CA ILE A 73 -21.77 10.26 -5.51
C ILE A 73 -21.01 10.24 -6.83
N LEU A 74 -21.19 9.20 -7.64
CA LEU A 74 -20.54 9.11 -8.95
C LEU A 74 -21.04 10.17 -9.93
N SER A 75 -22.33 10.54 -9.87
CA SER A 75 -22.88 11.66 -10.63
C SER A 75 -22.21 12.99 -10.25
N SER A 76 -21.95 13.20 -8.96
CA SER A 76 -21.19 14.36 -8.48
C SER A 76 -19.73 14.35 -8.92
N CYS A 77 -19.14 13.17 -9.16
CA CYS A 77 -17.81 13.04 -9.75
C CYS A 77 -17.86 13.31 -11.26
N HIS A 78 -18.88 12.82 -11.95
CA HIS A 78 -19.09 13.00 -13.39
C HIS A 78 -19.17 14.49 -13.78
N THR A 79 -19.84 15.31 -12.96
CA THR A 79 -19.95 16.76 -13.15
C THR A 79 -18.71 17.55 -12.74
N SER A 80 -17.75 16.92 -12.06
CA SER A 80 -16.49 17.56 -11.66
C SER A 80 -15.48 17.60 -12.82
N LYS A 81 -14.48 18.49 -12.70
CA LYS A 81 -13.36 18.57 -13.66
C LYS A 81 -12.38 17.40 -13.54
N HIS A 82 -12.35 16.73 -12.39
CA HIS A 82 -11.44 15.62 -12.12
C HIS A 82 -11.78 14.40 -12.99
N ARG A 83 -10.84 14.00 -13.84
CA ARG A 83 -10.97 12.82 -14.72
C ARG A 83 -10.18 11.62 -14.23
N VAL A 84 -9.30 11.81 -13.26
CA VAL A 84 -8.53 10.73 -12.62
C VAL A 84 -9.25 10.29 -11.35
N LEU A 85 -9.68 9.03 -11.32
CA LEU A 85 -10.39 8.40 -10.21
C LEU A 85 -9.56 7.26 -9.64
N VAL A 86 -9.17 7.38 -8.37
CA VAL A 86 -8.48 6.31 -7.65
C VAL A 86 -9.50 5.60 -6.77
N LEU A 87 -9.64 4.29 -6.94
CA LEU A 87 -10.55 3.46 -6.16
C LEU A 87 -9.78 2.63 -5.12
N CYS A 88 -9.94 3.01 -3.86
CA CYS A 88 -9.40 2.30 -2.72
C CYS A 88 -10.52 1.52 -2.03
N CYS A 89 -10.59 0.22 -2.33
CA CYS A 89 -11.59 -0.68 -1.77
C CYS A 89 -10.97 -2.02 -1.41
N SER A 90 -11.25 -2.51 -0.22
CA SER A 90 -10.71 -3.78 0.29
C SER A 90 -11.44 -5.02 -0.25
N GLY A 91 -12.55 -4.87 -1.00
CA GLY A 91 -13.40 -5.99 -1.41
C GLY A 91 -13.94 -5.93 -2.84
N GLY A 92 -13.77 -7.01 -3.60
CA GLY A 92 -14.18 -7.10 -5.01
C GLY A 92 -15.68 -6.90 -5.26
N LYS A 93 -16.56 -7.24 -4.30
CA LYS A 93 -18.00 -6.96 -4.41
C LYS A 93 -18.28 -5.46 -4.49
N ARG A 94 -17.59 -4.66 -3.67
CA ARG A 94 -17.77 -3.21 -3.61
C ARG A 94 -17.24 -2.55 -4.87
N THR A 95 -16.04 -2.94 -5.30
CA THR A 95 -15.44 -2.52 -6.57
C THR A 95 -16.37 -2.76 -7.74
N ARG A 96 -16.98 -3.96 -7.85
CA ARG A 96 -17.97 -4.27 -8.89
C ARG A 96 -19.21 -3.36 -8.86
N GLN A 97 -19.71 -3.03 -7.67
CA GLN A 97 -20.86 -2.12 -7.55
C GLN A 97 -20.52 -0.72 -8.04
N VAL A 98 -19.35 -0.19 -7.69
CA VAL A 98 -18.87 1.12 -8.16
C VAL A 98 -18.79 1.13 -9.69
N PHE A 99 -18.15 0.13 -10.30
CA PHE A 99 -18.06 0.04 -11.76
C PHE A 99 -19.42 -0.16 -12.44
N HIS A 100 -20.34 -0.91 -11.83
CA HIS A 100 -21.67 -1.06 -12.39
C HIS A 100 -22.43 0.27 -12.46
N GLU A 101 -22.36 1.10 -11.42
CA GLU A 101 -23.01 2.42 -11.44
C GLU A 101 -22.24 3.41 -12.34
N ALA A 102 -20.89 3.38 -12.33
CA ALA A 102 -20.06 4.21 -13.20
C ALA A 102 -20.31 3.94 -14.70
N ARG A 103 -20.64 2.69 -15.07
CA ARG A 103 -21.03 2.34 -16.45
C ARG A 103 -22.31 3.06 -16.89
N LYS A 104 -23.31 3.18 -16.01
CA LYS A 104 -24.56 3.89 -16.31
C LYS A 104 -24.32 5.37 -16.60
N LEU A 105 -23.28 5.93 -15.97
CA LEU A 105 -22.85 7.32 -16.13
C LEU A 105 -21.80 7.49 -17.24
N LYS A 106 -21.51 6.44 -18.03
CA LYS A 106 -20.47 6.44 -19.08
C LYS A 106 -19.09 6.89 -18.60
N MET A 107 -18.78 6.71 -17.32
CA MET A 107 -17.49 7.10 -16.72
C MET A 107 -16.39 6.06 -16.97
N LEU A 108 -16.65 5.01 -17.74
CA LEU A 108 -15.74 3.88 -17.97
C LEU A 108 -15.09 3.89 -19.34
N GLU A 109 -15.48 4.87 -20.16
CA GLU A 109 -15.06 5.05 -21.52
C GLU A 109 -14.29 6.39 -21.60
N GLN A 110 -13.89 6.76 -22.82
CA GLN A 110 -13.12 7.94 -23.19
C GLN A 110 -13.18 9.11 -22.19
N ASP A 111 -12.01 9.69 -21.90
CA ASP A 111 -11.76 10.82 -20.97
C ASP A 111 -11.71 10.49 -19.48
N TRP A 112 -11.78 9.22 -19.07
CA TRP A 112 -11.66 8.81 -17.66
C TRP A 112 -10.45 7.90 -17.42
N ILE A 113 -9.68 8.23 -16.38
CA ILE A 113 -8.58 7.38 -15.90
C ILE A 113 -9.00 6.77 -14.57
N TRP A 114 -9.09 5.44 -14.53
CA TRP A 114 -9.40 4.69 -13.32
C TRP A 114 -8.16 3.96 -12.83
N ILE A 115 -7.81 4.16 -11.56
CA ILE A 115 -6.68 3.52 -10.89
C ILE A 115 -7.21 2.66 -9.75
N LEU A 116 -6.91 1.36 -9.79
CA LEU A 116 -7.26 0.38 -8.76
C LEU A 116 -6.08 0.10 -7.84
N LEU A 117 -6.34 0.04 -6.54
CA LEU A 117 -5.31 -0.28 -5.55
C LEU A 117 -5.40 -1.74 -5.06
N GLU A 118 -4.23 -2.39 -4.96
CA GLU A 118 -4.01 -3.67 -4.26
C GLU A 118 -5.10 -4.71 -4.49
N LYS A 119 -5.95 -4.96 -3.47
CA LYS A 119 -6.99 -6.00 -3.45
C LYS A 119 -7.97 -5.88 -4.62
N ALA A 120 -8.18 -4.68 -5.14
CA ALA A 120 -9.04 -4.46 -6.30
C ALA A 120 -8.44 -5.00 -7.62
N THR A 121 -7.14 -5.29 -7.67
CA THR A 121 -6.43 -5.73 -8.88
C THR A 121 -6.35 -7.25 -9.05
N PHE A 122 -6.55 -8.05 -7.99
CA PHE A 122 -6.26 -9.49 -7.98
C PHE A 122 -7.17 -10.37 -8.85
N ASN A 123 -8.31 -9.88 -9.34
CA ASN A 123 -9.20 -10.69 -10.17
C ASN A 123 -9.83 -9.90 -11.34
N PRO A 124 -9.11 -9.72 -12.45
CA PRO A 124 -9.57 -8.95 -13.61
C PRO A 124 -10.77 -9.57 -14.32
N GLU A 125 -10.86 -10.91 -14.35
CA GLU A 125 -11.92 -11.63 -15.06
C GLU A 125 -13.26 -11.55 -14.31
N SER A 126 -13.25 -11.63 -12.99
CA SER A 126 -14.48 -11.55 -12.19
C SER A 126 -15.06 -10.12 -12.07
N GLY A 127 -14.29 -9.11 -12.50
CA GLY A 127 -14.56 -7.70 -12.22
C GLY A 127 -15.39 -6.99 -13.29
N ASN A 128 -15.43 -7.51 -14.52
CA ASN A 128 -15.94 -6.80 -15.70
C ASN A 128 -15.38 -5.36 -15.82
N TYR A 129 -14.11 -5.17 -15.44
CA TYR A 129 -13.40 -3.89 -15.44
C TYR A 129 -13.09 -3.42 -16.87
N PRO A 130 -13.36 -2.16 -17.26
CA PRO A 130 -13.04 -1.66 -18.58
C PRO A 130 -11.55 -1.79 -18.93
N VAL A 131 -11.28 -2.03 -20.21
CA VAL A 131 -9.92 -2.04 -20.77
C VAL A 131 -9.33 -0.63 -20.61
N GLY A 132 -8.04 -0.54 -20.30
CA GLY A 132 -7.37 0.73 -20.04
C GLY A 132 -7.33 1.13 -18.56
N ILE A 133 -7.99 0.38 -17.67
CA ILE A 133 -7.84 0.59 -16.22
C ILE A 133 -6.40 0.39 -15.80
N LEU A 134 -5.94 1.27 -14.93
CA LEU A 134 -4.66 1.15 -14.26
C LEU A 134 -4.82 0.40 -12.94
N GLY A 135 -3.82 -0.41 -12.60
CA GLY A 135 -3.69 -1.07 -11.32
C GLY A 135 -2.36 -0.70 -10.68
N LEU A 136 -2.38 -0.38 -9.39
CA LEU A 136 -1.18 -0.25 -8.57
C LEU A 136 -1.19 -1.36 -7.53
N ARG A 137 -0.21 -2.25 -7.60
CA ARG A 137 -0.16 -3.47 -6.79
C ARG A 137 1.26 -3.77 -6.38
N LEU A 138 1.46 -4.24 -5.16
CA LEU A 138 2.73 -4.74 -4.68
C LEU A 138 3.29 -5.79 -5.65
N LYS A 139 4.52 -5.55 -6.12
CA LYS A 139 5.26 -6.54 -6.88
C LYS A 139 5.43 -7.76 -5.98
N HIS A 140 5.08 -8.94 -6.48
CA HIS A 140 5.20 -10.15 -5.70
C HIS A 140 6.66 -10.33 -5.25
N GLN A 141 6.89 -10.17 -3.95
CA GLN A 141 8.18 -10.42 -3.32
C GLN A 141 8.10 -11.84 -2.74
N LEU A 142 8.84 -12.76 -3.35
CA LEU A 142 9.09 -14.06 -2.74
C LEU A 142 10.14 -13.84 -1.65
N THR A 143 9.86 -14.34 -0.44
CA THR A 143 10.87 -14.39 0.63
C THR A 143 12.12 -15.06 0.08
N ASN A 144 13.21 -14.30 0.02
CA ASN A 144 14.48 -14.79 -0.50
C ASN A 144 15.49 -14.97 0.64
N LYS A 145 16.55 -15.74 0.38
CA LYS A 145 17.60 -16.02 1.38
C LYS A 145 18.29 -14.75 1.89
N HIS A 146 18.43 -13.73 1.04
CA HIS A 146 19.06 -12.46 1.41
C HIS A 146 18.18 -11.68 2.37
N SER A 147 16.87 -11.62 2.17
CA SER A 147 15.92 -10.97 3.09
C SER A 147 15.93 -11.60 4.47
N VAL A 148 15.93 -12.93 4.55
CA VAL A 148 16.01 -13.63 5.84
C VAL A 148 17.35 -13.34 6.52
N ARG A 149 18.46 -13.42 5.77
CA ARG A 149 19.79 -13.16 6.32
C ARG A 149 19.93 -11.72 6.82
N SER A 150 19.55 -10.75 6.01
CA SER A 150 19.64 -9.33 6.36
C SER A 150 18.73 -8.99 7.55
N ALA A 151 17.53 -9.57 7.64
CA ALA A 151 16.69 -9.44 8.83
C ALA A 151 17.37 -10.01 10.09
N MET A 152 17.98 -11.19 9.99
CA MET A 152 18.72 -11.81 11.10
C MET A 152 19.97 -11.01 11.49
N ASP A 153 20.69 -10.45 10.53
CA ASP A 153 21.84 -9.57 10.77
C ASP A 153 21.39 -8.33 11.57
N VAL A 154 20.28 -7.70 11.17
CA VAL A 154 19.71 -6.56 11.90
C VAL A 154 19.31 -6.93 13.32
N VAL A 155 18.69 -8.09 13.53
CA VAL A 155 18.35 -8.57 14.88
C VAL A 155 19.63 -8.79 15.70
N ALA A 156 20.64 -9.44 15.13
CA ALA A 156 21.90 -9.72 15.80
C ALA A 156 22.66 -8.43 16.17
N GLU A 157 22.72 -7.46 15.27
CA GLU A 157 23.30 -6.13 15.51
C GLU A 157 22.54 -5.38 16.61
N SER A 158 21.21 -5.45 16.61
CA SER A 158 20.35 -4.81 17.61
C SER A 158 20.57 -5.38 19.02
N VAL A 159 20.73 -6.70 19.12
CA VAL A 159 21.05 -7.37 20.39
C VAL A 159 22.44 -6.97 20.89
N LYS A 160 23.45 -6.97 20.01
CA LYS A 160 24.82 -6.52 20.36
C LYS A 160 24.84 -5.06 20.82
N TYR A 161 24.07 -4.20 20.16
CA TYR A 161 23.94 -2.80 20.55
C TYR A 161 23.35 -2.65 21.96
N LEU A 162 22.31 -3.42 22.29
CA LEU A 162 21.71 -3.37 23.63
C LEU A 162 22.59 -3.98 24.71
N ASP A 163 23.33 -5.05 24.41
CA ASP A 163 24.29 -5.66 25.33
C ASP A 163 25.40 -4.67 25.72
N GLY A 164 25.94 -3.95 24.73
CA GLY A 164 26.89 -2.85 24.97
C GLY A 164 26.29 -1.65 25.74
N ASN A 165 24.95 -1.56 25.81
CA ASN A 165 24.20 -0.47 26.43
C ASN A 165 23.25 -0.95 27.55
N LEU A 166 23.59 -2.04 28.25
CA LEU A 166 22.79 -2.68 29.33
C LEU A 166 22.28 -1.71 30.42
N ARG A 167 22.92 -0.53 30.57
CA ARG A 167 22.43 0.56 31.43
C ARG A 167 21.01 1.04 31.07
N LEU A 168 20.56 0.83 29.83
CA LEU A 168 19.24 1.21 29.34
C LEU A 168 18.11 0.30 29.86
N VAL A 169 18.43 -0.92 30.31
CA VAL A 169 17.42 -1.95 30.65
C VAL A 169 17.46 -2.34 32.13
N GLY A 170 18.58 -2.10 32.81
CA GLY A 170 18.81 -2.47 34.22
C GLY A 170 19.19 -3.95 34.38
N LYS A 171 19.55 -4.39 35.59
CA LYS A 171 19.79 -5.81 35.90
C LYS A 171 18.48 -6.45 36.37
N GLY A 172 17.96 -7.41 35.63
CA GLY A 172 16.86 -8.27 36.06
C GLY A 172 17.36 -9.65 36.47
N ASN A 173 16.73 -10.26 37.48
CA ASN A 173 16.99 -11.63 37.89
C ASN A 173 15.80 -12.50 37.45
N GLU A 174 15.75 -12.86 36.18
CA GLU A 174 14.63 -13.64 35.62
C GLU A 174 14.99 -15.13 35.60
N SER A 175 14.55 -15.88 36.61
CA SER A 175 14.79 -17.32 36.71
C SER A 175 13.63 -18.19 36.15
N ASN A 176 12.44 -17.61 35.91
CA ASN A 176 11.26 -18.36 35.46
C ASN A 176 10.59 -17.70 34.23
N ILE A 177 11.09 -17.99 33.04
CA ILE A 177 10.46 -17.59 31.78
C ILE A 177 9.29 -18.55 31.50
N SER A 178 8.07 -18.00 31.42
CA SER A 178 6.86 -18.75 31.13
C SER A 178 5.93 -17.94 30.23
N CYS A 179 5.21 -18.63 29.33
CA CYS A 179 4.15 -18.05 28.51
C CYS A 179 2.81 -17.95 29.26
N TRP A 180 2.69 -18.62 30.42
CA TRP A 180 1.50 -18.59 31.27
C TRP A 180 1.48 -17.41 32.24
N ASN A 181 2.64 -16.80 32.47
CA ASN A 181 2.81 -15.67 33.36
C ASN A 181 2.97 -14.38 32.55
N ASN A 182 2.44 -13.29 33.09
CA ASN A 182 2.65 -11.96 32.51
C ASN A 182 4.15 -11.64 32.43
N ALA A 183 4.52 -10.90 31.37
CA ALA A 183 5.87 -10.37 31.25
C ALA A 183 6.18 -9.44 32.45
N SER A 184 7.28 -9.74 33.14
CA SER A 184 7.90 -8.89 34.15
C SER A 184 8.19 -7.50 33.59
N GLU A 185 8.23 -6.49 34.46
CA GLU A 185 8.50 -5.11 34.06
C GLU A 185 9.86 -4.99 33.34
N HIS A 186 10.88 -5.69 33.84
CA HIS A 186 12.20 -5.73 33.21
C HIS A 186 12.14 -6.28 31.78
N ARG A 187 11.49 -7.43 31.56
CA ARG A 187 11.27 -8.01 30.22
C ARG A 187 10.44 -7.13 29.31
N ARG A 188 9.44 -6.40 29.81
CA ARG A 188 8.70 -5.39 29.02
C ARG A 188 9.64 -4.28 28.55
N ARG A 189 10.44 -3.70 29.44
CA ARG A 189 11.43 -2.66 29.09
C ARG A 189 12.47 -3.16 28.09
N LEU A 190 12.97 -4.39 28.27
CA LEU A 190 13.89 -5.02 27.30
C LEU A 190 13.23 -5.20 25.94
N THR A 191 11.98 -5.67 25.91
CA THR A 191 11.21 -5.88 24.66
C THR A 191 10.97 -4.55 23.96
N GLU A 192 10.58 -3.51 24.69
CA GLU A 192 10.42 -2.13 24.19
C GLU A 192 11.70 -1.58 23.58
N ALA A 193 12.82 -1.71 24.30
CA ALA A 193 14.12 -1.26 23.84
C ALA A 193 14.56 -2.02 22.57
N LEU A 194 14.46 -3.35 22.58
CA LEU A 194 14.83 -4.19 21.45
C LEU A 194 13.97 -3.90 20.22
N HIS A 195 12.66 -3.82 20.39
CA HIS A 195 11.75 -3.48 19.32
C HIS A 195 12.05 -2.09 18.72
N THR A 196 12.35 -1.10 19.56
CA THR A 196 12.71 0.25 19.09
C THR A 196 14.02 0.25 18.30
N VAL A 197 15.04 -0.48 18.77
CA VAL A 197 16.34 -0.57 18.08
C VAL A 197 16.21 -1.30 16.77
N ILE A 198 15.53 -2.46 16.74
CA ILE A 198 15.30 -3.23 15.51
C ILE A 198 14.56 -2.37 14.48
N ARG A 199 13.48 -1.68 14.88
CA ARG A 199 12.69 -0.85 13.97
C ARG A 199 13.54 0.25 13.33
N ARG A 200 14.31 1.00 14.14
CA ARG A 200 15.19 2.06 13.63
C ARG A 200 16.27 1.53 12.70
N GLN A 201 16.85 0.37 13.05
CA GLN A 201 17.88 -0.25 12.23
C GLN A 201 17.30 -0.71 10.89
N LEU A 202 16.12 -1.34 10.88
CA LEU A 202 15.43 -1.72 9.64
C LEU A 202 15.10 -0.51 8.76
N GLU A 203 14.57 0.57 9.33
CA GLU A 203 14.29 1.81 8.60
C GLU A 203 15.56 2.38 7.95
N ARG A 204 16.67 2.40 8.69
CA ARG A 204 17.96 2.87 8.18
C ARG A 204 18.49 1.98 7.05
N GLU A 205 18.54 0.66 7.26
CA GLU A 205 19.06 -0.29 6.27
C GLU A 205 18.20 -0.35 5.01
N SER A 206 16.88 -0.16 5.14
CA SER A 206 15.97 -0.07 4.00
C SER A 206 16.16 1.23 3.21
N SER A 207 16.42 2.36 3.89
CA SER A 207 16.67 3.64 3.22
C SER A 207 17.91 3.65 2.31
N VAL A 208 18.91 2.81 2.62
CA VAL A 208 20.12 2.62 1.80
C VAL A 208 19.98 1.45 0.82
N ALA A 209 18.78 0.89 0.70
CA ALA A 209 18.46 -0.24 -0.17
C ALA A 209 19.42 -1.43 -0.01
N ARG A 210 19.73 -1.80 1.25
CA ARG A 210 20.53 -2.99 1.53
C ARG A 210 19.89 -4.23 0.90
N GLU A 211 20.72 -5.10 0.33
CA GLU A 211 20.26 -6.35 -0.28
C GLU A 211 19.39 -7.17 0.70
N GLY A 212 18.19 -7.53 0.26
CA GLY A 212 17.19 -8.24 1.07
C GLY A 212 16.29 -7.37 1.93
N LEU A 213 16.59 -6.07 2.09
CA LEU A 213 15.77 -5.07 2.81
C LEU A 213 15.38 -3.90 1.90
N GLU A 214 15.34 -4.13 0.59
CA GLU A 214 15.00 -3.11 -0.39
C GLU A 214 13.62 -2.53 -0.14
N PRO A 215 13.40 -1.23 -0.45
CA PRO A 215 12.10 -0.62 -0.29
C PRO A 215 11.04 -1.33 -1.14
N PRO A 216 9.76 -1.28 -0.72
CA PRO A 216 8.67 -1.90 -1.45
C PRO A 216 8.54 -1.34 -2.87
N VAL A 217 8.35 -2.25 -3.82
CA VAL A 217 8.16 -1.92 -5.24
C VAL A 217 6.73 -2.27 -5.63
N PHE A 218 6.01 -1.30 -6.18
CA PHE A 218 4.66 -1.48 -6.70
C PHE A 218 4.70 -1.49 -8.22
N GLU A 219 4.02 -2.46 -8.83
CA GLU A 219 3.84 -2.56 -10.27
C GLU A 219 2.71 -1.63 -10.72
N ILE A 220 2.98 -0.88 -11.79
CA ILE A 220 1.97 -0.16 -12.55
C ILE A 220 1.47 -1.10 -13.63
N LEU A 221 0.20 -1.46 -13.56
CA LEU A 221 -0.46 -2.41 -14.44
C LEU A 221 -1.51 -1.69 -15.29
N ASN A 222 -1.73 -2.18 -16.51
CA ASN A 222 -2.82 -1.78 -17.37
C ASN A 222 -3.64 -3.00 -17.78
N LEU A 223 -4.96 -2.92 -17.63
CA LEU A 223 -5.85 -3.99 -18.04
C LEU A 223 -6.05 -3.95 -19.56
N VAL A 224 -5.51 -4.94 -20.25
CA VAL A 224 -5.60 -5.05 -21.71
C VAL A 224 -6.45 -6.23 -22.13
N SER A 225 -7.03 -6.14 -23.34
CA SER A 225 -7.61 -7.30 -24.02
C SER A 225 -6.54 -8.35 -24.27
N GLY A 226 -6.85 -9.60 -23.96
CA GLY A 226 -6.01 -10.74 -24.27
C GLY A 226 -6.06 -11.10 -25.76
N PRO A 227 -5.15 -11.99 -26.22
CA PRO A 227 -5.09 -12.43 -27.61
C PRO A 227 -6.34 -13.20 -28.05
N HIS A 228 -7.11 -13.73 -27.12
CA HIS A 228 -8.47 -14.24 -27.35
C HIS A 228 -9.46 -13.22 -26.79
N THR A 229 -10.40 -12.77 -27.63
CA THR A 229 -11.27 -11.59 -27.46
C THR A 229 -12.10 -11.55 -26.17
N SER A 230 -12.19 -12.66 -25.43
CA SER A 230 -12.93 -12.78 -24.18
C SER A 230 -12.10 -12.72 -22.90
N ARG A 231 -10.77 -12.90 -22.96
CA ARG A 231 -9.92 -12.90 -21.75
C ARG A 231 -9.23 -11.56 -21.55
N ARG A 232 -9.25 -11.03 -20.34
CA ARG A 232 -8.56 -9.79 -19.96
C ARG A 232 -7.31 -10.13 -19.15
N ARG A 233 -6.23 -9.40 -19.37
CA ARG A 233 -4.98 -9.62 -18.63
C ARG A 233 -4.36 -8.30 -18.19
N TRP A 234 -3.67 -8.32 -17.06
CA TRP A 234 -2.84 -7.22 -16.63
C TRP A 234 -1.52 -7.22 -17.43
N LYS A 235 -1.26 -6.14 -18.15
CA LYS A 235 0.04 -5.84 -18.77
C LYS A 235 0.80 -4.90 -17.85
N ARG A 236 2.04 -5.22 -17.49
CA ARG A 236 2.89 -4.33 -16.71
C ARG A 236 3.39 -3.17 -17.59
N LEU A 237 3.28 -1.96 -17.07
CA LEU A 237 3.75 -0.73 -17.71
C LEU A 237 5.06 -0.20 -17.09
N GLY A 238 5.24 -0.43 -15.80
CA GLY A 238 6.39 0.08 -15.06
C GLY A 238 6.32 -0.28 -13.59
N ASN A 239 7.19 0.36 -12.80
CA ASN A 239 7.23 0.23 -11.35
C ASN A 239 7.30 1.60 -10.68
N VAL A 240 6.87 1.66 -9.43
CA VAL A 240 7.05 2.81 -8.57
C VAL A 240 7.40 2.34 -7.16
N THR A 241 8.32 3.04 -6.52
CA THR A 241 8.67 2.91 -5.11
C THR A 241 8.20 4.16 -4.37
N GLY A 242 8.25 4.15 -3.04
CA GLY A 242 7.95 5.32 -2.20
C GLY A 242 8.92 6.49 -2.37
N SER A 243 9.86 6.44 -3.33
CA SER A 243 10.85 7.50 -3.60
C SER A 243 11.09 7.77 -5.09
N GLU A 244 10.84 6.82 -6.00
CA GLU A 244 11.09 6.96 -7.43
C GLU A 244 10.06 6.21 -8.30
N SER A 245 9.81 6.71 -9.52
CA SER A 245 9.01 6.00 -10.53
C SER A 245 9.88 5.62 -11.73
N ILE A 246 9.88 4.35 -12.13
CA ILE A 246 10.69 3.82 -13.24
C ILE A 246 9.74 3.24 -14.29
N TRP A 247 9.70 3.90 -15.44
CA TRP A 247 9.01 3.42 -16.63
C TRP A 247 9.92 2.47 -17.41
N THR A 248 9.46 1.24 -17.62
CA THR A 248 10.11 0.32 -18.56
C THR A 248 9.30 0.31 -19.85
N PRO A 249 9.74 0.96 -20.94
CA PRO A 249 9.06 0.83 -22.21
C PRO A 249 9.12 -0.65 -22.63
N SER A 250 7.96 -1.30 -22.74
CA SER A 250 7.88 -2.61 -23.37
C SER A 250 8.30 -2.44 -24.82
N SER A 251 9.45 -3.01 -25.21
CA SER A 251 9.80 -3.22 -26.62
C SER A 251 8.62 -3.88 -27.33
N GLY A 252 8.12 -3.19 -28.35
CA GLY A 252 6.97 -3.60 -29.18
C GLY A 252 7.25 -4.87 -29.97
#